data_AF-A0A3L6PYB5-F1
#
_entry.id   AF-A0A3L6PYB5-F1
#
_cell.length_a   1.000
_cell.length_b   1.000
_cell.length_c   1.000
_cell.angle_alpha   90.00
_cell.angle_beta   90.00
_cell.angle_gamma   90.00
#
_symmetry.space_group_name_H-M   'P 1'
#
loop_
_entity.id
_entity.type
_entity.pdbx_description
1 polymer ?
#
loop_
_entity_poly.entity_id
_entity_poly.type
_entity_poly.pdbx_seq_one_letter_code
_entity_poly.pdbx_strand_id
1 'polypeptide(L)'
;MAAVLPRAAAAAAVRAKRSGGSGIPLRRSVLAGHGPFSSEAAVTPAPAAAVDDRAVAAGGGEDGDDLRSRIFRLGLAKRSATAALEKWSDEGRAAPAAELRRIARDLSRVRRYKHALEVADWMKTHHDSDLSESDYGMRIDLITRVFGANAAEDFFEKLPPEAKSLEAYTALLHSYARSKMTDKAERLFGRMKDANLSMDVLVYNEMMTLYISVGELDKVHVIAEELRRQNVSPDLFTYNLRVSATAASMDLEGFKGILDEMSKDPNSKEGWTLYRKLAAVYVDASQLVGSGNSLVEAEAKISQREWITYDFLVLLHAGLGNLERIKDIWKSMLMTSQRMTSRNYICVITSYLLCERVKDAGEIVDQWQRSKAPEFDISACNRLLDALLSAGLADTAESFRELMLQKSCILTSRATVAE
;
A
#
# COMPACT_ATOMS: atom_id res chain seq x y z
N MET A 1 24.98 29.73 23.33
CA MET A 1 26.41 29.90 22.99
C MET A 1 27.02 28.52 22.82
N ALA A 2 27.71 28.30 21.69
CA ALA A 2 28.72 27.29 21.35
C ALA A 2 28.55 25.84 21.90
N ALA A 3 28.27 24.82 21.09
CA ALA A 3 29.11 24.20 20.06
C ALA A 3 30.40 23.56 20.60
N VAL A 4 30.47 22.22 20.64
CA VAL A 4 31.72 21.44 20.50
C VAL A 4 31.42 20.10 19.82
N LEU A 5 31.88 19.96 18.58
CA LEU A 5 32.16 18.70 17.88
C LEU A 5 33.50 18.14 18.36
N PRO A 6 33.76 16.85 18.12
CA PRO A 6 35.08 16.45 17.63
C PRO A 6 35.00 15.75 16.27
N ARG A 7 36.12 15.86 15.56
CA ARG A 7 36.35 15.58 14.15
C ARG A 7 37.44 14.49 14.04
N ALA A 8 37.40 13.77 12.92
CA ALA A 8 38.50 13.07 12.24
C ALA A 8 38.90 11.65 12.72
N ALA A 9 38.93 10.69 11.78
CA ALA A 9 40.17 10.21 11.12
C ALA A 9 39.86 9.17 10.02
N ALA A 10 40.80 9.02 9.08
CA ALA A 10 40.69 8.38 7.77
C ALA A 10 41.56 7.09 7.64
N ALA A 11 41.26 6.23 6.64
CA ALA A 11 42.17 5.34 5.88
C ALA A 11 41.31 4.42 4.95
N ALA A 12 41.39 4.45 3.62
CA ALA A 12 42.43 4.01 2.66
C ALA A 12 42.23 2.56 2.10
N ALA A 13 41.83 2.53 0.82
CA ALA A 13 42.15 1.60 -0.29
C ALA A 13 42.09 0.05 -0.15
N VAL A 14 41.52 -0.62 -1.17
CA VAL A 14 42.21 -1.58 -2.08
C VAL A 14 41.28 -1.95 -3.26
N ARG A 15 41.90 -2.10 -4.44
CA ARG A 15 41.35 -2.36 -5.78
C ARG A 15 41.58 -3.83 -6.17
N ALA A 16 40.62 -4.48 -6.84
CA ALA A 16 40.88 -5.71 -7.63
C ALA A 16 39.95 -5.79 -8.86
N LYS A 17 40.52 -6.29 -9.97
CA LYS A 17 39.99 -6.31 -11.35
C LYS A 17 39.25 -7.61 -11.70
N ARG A 18 38.20 -7.46 -12.52
CA ARG A 18 37.73 -8.22 -13.71
C ARG A 18 37.98 -9.74 -13.86
N SER A 19 36.89 -10.45 -14.16
CA SER A 19 36.60 -11.31 -15.33
C SER A 19 35.07 -11.55 -15.32
N GLY A 20 34.26 -11.63 -16.39
CA GLY A 20 34.44 -12.12 -17.75
C GLY A 20 33.53 -13.35 -17.92
N GLY A 21 32.32 -13.18 -18.49
CA GLY A 21 31.40 -14.31 -18.72
C GLY A 21 30.11 -13.91 -19.46
N SER A 22 29.99 -14.40 -20.69
CA SER A 22 28.95 -14.18 -21.69
C SER A 22 27.58 -14.81 -21.36
N GLY A 23 26.48 -14.20 -21.83
CA GLY A 23 25.17 -14.84 -21.91
C GLY A 23 24.09 -13.93 -22.50
N ILE A 24 23.43 -14.42 -23.55
CA ILE A 24 22.45 -13.77 -24.45
C ILE A 24 21.12 -13.44 -23.74
N PRO A 25 20.42 -12.31 -24.00
CA PRO A 25 19.07 -12.12 -23.49
C PRO A 25 18.03 -12.64 -24.50
N LEU A 26 17.29 -13.68 -24.12
CA LEU A 26 16.04 -14.07 -24.79
C LEU A 26 14.85 -13.29 -24.20
N ARG A 27 14.00 -12.87 -25.12
CA ARG A 27 12.79 -12.05 -24.99
C ARG A 27 11.89 -12.46 -23.83
N ARG A 28 11.40 -11.46 -23.06
CA ARG A 28 10.20 -11.57 -22.21
C ARG A 28 9.10 -10.73 -22.84
N SER A 29 8.11 -11.39 -23.45
CA SER A 29 6.81 -10.81 -23.77
C SER A 29 5.88 -10.92 -22.57
N VAL A 30 5.19 -9.81 -22.30
CA VAL A 30 3.76 -9.68 -21.93
C VAL A 30 3.20 -10.70 -20.94
N LEU A 31 2.82 -10.22 -19.75
CA LEU A 31 1.50 -10.38 -19.11
C LEU A 31 1.54 -9.70 -17.72
N ALA A 32 1.11 -8.44 -17.67
CA ALA A 32 1.03 -7.63 -16.46
C ALA A 32 -0.28 -7.92 -15.72
N GLY A 33 -0.21 -8.83 -14.74
CA GLY A 33 -1.28 -9.09 -13.77
C GLY A 33 -1.28 -8.03 -12.68
N HIS A 34 -2.40 -7.30 -12.58
CA HIS A 34 -2.68 -6.31 -11.56
C HIS A 34 -3.14 -6.99 -10.26
N GLY A 35 -2.79 -6.37 -9.13
CA GLY A 35 -3.26 -6.72 -7.79
C GLY A 35 -3.16 -5.50 -6.86
N PRO A 36 -3.92 -5.47 -5.75
CA PRO A 36 -4.84 -4.36 -5.48
C PRO A 36 -4.42 -3.52 -4.26
N PHE A 37 -4.43 -2.18 -4.38
CA PHE A 37 -5.37 -1.26 -3.72
C PHE A 37 -5.14 0.20 -4.16
N SER A 38 -5.97 0.55 -5.16
CA SER A 38 -6.36 1.82 -5.78
C SER A 38 -5.30 2.82 -6.27
N SER A 39 -5.21 2.85 -7.61
CA SER A 39 -4.86 3.99 -8.48
C SER A 39 -3.52 4.71 -8.24
N GLU A 40 -2.53 4.24 -9.00
CA GLU A 40 -1.27 4.86 -9.45
C GLU A 40 -0.47 5.81 -8.52
N ALA A 41 0.63 5.22 -8.07
CA ALA A 41 1.99 5.72 -8.28
C ALA A 41 2.39 7.01 -7.55
N ALA A 42 3.13 6.77 -6.47
CA ALA A 42 4.22 7.62 -6.05
C ALA A 42 5.46 6.73 -5.91
N VAL A 43 6.28 6.74 -6.95
CA VAL A 43 7.69 6.33 -6.86
C VAL A 43 8.35 7.32 -5.90
N THR A 44 9.03 6.81 -4.87
CA THR A 44 10.03 7.58 -4.11
C THR A 44 11.23 6.68 -3.79
N PRO A 45 12.43 7.28 -3.70
CA PRO A 45 13.64 6.80 -4.37
C PRO A 45 14.39 5.74 -3.57
N ALA A 46 15.26 5.01 -4.26
CA ALA A 46 16.33 4.24 -3.63
C ALA A 46 17.27 5.18 -2.82
N PRO A 47 17.87 4.71 -1.72
CA PRO A 47 18.76 5.52 -0.88
C PRO A 47 20.04 5.87 -1.62
N ALA A 48 20.55 7.08 -1.36
CA ALA A 48 21.79 7.60 -1.91
C ALA A 48 22.98 6.70 -1.56
N ALA A 49 23.47 5.95 -2.55
CA ALA A 49 24.88 5.60 -2.59
C ALA A 49 25.63 6.85 -3.03
N ALA A 50 26.55 7.32 -2.20
CA ALA A 50 27.49 8.37 -2.56
C ALA A 50 28.26 7.90 -3.81
N VAL A 51 28.07 8.60 -4.93
CA VAL A 51 28.91 8.41 -6.13
C VAL A 51 29.50 9.76 -6.49
N ASP A 52 30.80 9.78 -6.26
CA ASP A 52 31.87 10.66 -6.70
C ASP A 52 31.58 11.42 -8.00
N ASP A 53 31.84 12.73 -7.97
CA ASP A 53 32.00 13.57 -9.15
C ASP A 53 33.19 13.05 -9.96
N ARG A 54 32.94 12.26 -11.01
CA ARG A 54 33.74 12.24 -12.26
C ARG A 54 33.18 11.24 -13.27
N ALA A 55 32.78 11.81 -14.41
CA ALA A 55 32.89 11.30 -15.78
C ALA A 55 32.73 9.78 -16.03
N VAL A 56 31.84 9.43 -16.95
CA VAL A 56 32.24 9.04 -18.33
C VAL A 56 30.98 8.84 -19.18
N ALA A 57 30.95 9.57 -20.29
CA ALA A 57 30.08 9.36 -21.43
C ALA A 57 30.42 8.06 -22.17
N ALA A 58 29.41 7.36 -22.68
CA ALA A 58 29.35 6.83 -24.05
C ALA A 58 28.32 5.68 -24.12
N GLY A 59 27.27 5.91 -24.90
CA GLY A 59 26.22 4.94 -25.22
C GLY A 59 25.07 5.64 -25.92
N GLY A 60 25.35 6.23 -27.08
CA GLY A 60 24.40 7.03 -27.84
C GLY A 60 23.21 6.23 -28.36
N GLY A 61 22.03 6.72 -28.03
CA GLY A 61 20.79 6.57 -28.78
C GLY A 61 20.09 7.93 -28.67
N GLU A 62 19.89 8.58 -29.82
CA GLU A 62 19.30 9.90 -30.06
C GLU A 62 18.42 10.45 -28.92
N ASP A 63 18.92 11.49 -28.23
CA ASP A 63 18.16 12.31 -27.28
C ASP A 63 17.25 13.25 -28.11
N GLY A 64 16.20 12.68 -28.69
CA GLY A 64 15.21 13.42 -29.47
C GLY A 64 14.54 14.48 -28.60
N ASP A 65 14.41 15.71 -29.11
CA ASP A 65 13.66 16.77 -28.45
C ASP A 65 12.15 16.48 -28.53
N ASP A 66 11.70 15.49 -27.75
CA ASP A 66 10.30 15.11 -27.58
C ASP A 66 9.63 15.90 -26.44
N LEU A 67 8.31 16.01 -26.49
CA LEU A 67 7.53 16.85 -25.57
C LEU A 67 7.69 16.39 -24.13
N ARG A 68 7.67 15.06 -23.92
CA ARG A 68 7.85 14.44 -22.61
C ARG A 68 9.20 14.83 -22.02
N SER A 69 10.29 14.61 -22.74
CA SER A 69 11.66 14.90 -22.33
C SER A 69 11.82 16.38 -21.98
N ARG A 70 11.22 17.27 -22.78
CA ARG A 70 11.23 18.72 -22.51
C ARG A 70 10.51 19.10 -21.22
N ILE A 71 9.34 18.53 -20.94
CA ILE A 71 8.59 18.75 -19.69
C ILE A 71 9.31 18.13 -18.48
N PHE A 72 9.93 16.96 -18.65
CA PHE A 72 10.67 16.29 -17.58
C PHE A 72 11.95 17.05 -17.23
N ARG A 73 12.63 17.67 -18.21
CA ARG A 73 13.80 18.55 -18.00
C ARG A 73 13.49 19.82 -17.19
N LEU A 74 12.22 20.18 -16.97
CA LEU A 74 11.89 21.39 -16.22
C LEU A 74 12.42 21.40 -14.78
N GLY A 75 12.79 20.24 -14.20
CA GLY A 75 13.66 20.04 -13.02
C GLY A 75 13.21 20.64 -11.69
N LEU A 76 12.73 21.88 -11.69
CA LEU A 76 12.29 22.69 -10.58
C LEU A 76 10.79 22.97 -10.70
N ALA A 77 10.03 22.83 -9.60
CA ALA A 77 8.61 23.17 -9.50
C ALA A 77 8.26 24.66 -9.76
N LYS A 78 9.28 25.50 -9.99
CA LYS A 78 9.13 26.93 -10.31
C LYS A 78 8.91 27.19 -11.80
N ARG A 79 9.35 26.29 -12.69
CA ARG A 79 9.16 26.47 -14.14
C ARG A 79 7.82 25.88 -14.54
N SER A 80 7.06 26.61 -15.34
CA SER A 80 5.73 26.17 -15.76
C SER A 80 5.82 25.15 -16.90
N ALA A 81 5.12 24.02 -16.73
CA ALA A 81 4.84 23.09 -17.82
C ALA A 81 3.95 23.72 -18.89
N THR A 82 2.99 24.58 -18.50
CA THR A 82 2.19 25.37 -19.44
C THR A 82 3.07 26.21 -20.34
N ALA A 83 4.05 26.95 -19.80
CA ALA A 83 4.97 27.74 -20.62
C ALA A 83 5.82 26.89 -21.58
N ALA A 84 6.17 25.66 -21.19
CA ALA A 84 6.89 24.74 -22.07
C ALA A 84 5.98 24.16 -23.17
N LEU A 85 4.69 23.96 -22.88
CA LEU A 85 3.67 23.52 -23.83
C LEU A 85 3.33 24.63 -24.84
N GLU A 86 3.15 25.87 -24.38
CA GLU A 86 2.96 27.02 -25.27
C GLU A 86 4.14 27.15 -26.24
N LYS A 87 5.37 27.14 -25.72
CA LYS A 87 6.57 27.17 -26.57
C LYS A 87 6.62 25.98 -27.54
N TRP A 88 6.17 24.79 -27.12
CA TRP A 88 6.11 23.62 -28.01
C TRP A 88 5.12 23.82 -29.16
N SER A 89 3.97 24.41 -28.86
CA SER A 89 2.93 24.77 -29.82
C SER A 89 3.39 25.88 -30.77
N ASP A 90 4.06 26.91 -30.26
CA ASP A 90 4.65 28.02 -31.03
C ASP A 90 5.70 27.53 -32.03
N GLU A 91 6.40 26.45 -31.71
CA GLU A 91 7.33 25.76 -32.61
C GLU A 91 6.60 24.95 -33.72
N GLY A 92 5.27 25.01 -33.79
CA GLY A 92 4.43 24.34 -34.79
C GLY A 92 4.29 22.83 -34.59
N ARG A 93 4.64 22.31 -33.42
CA ARG A 93 4.62 20.87 -33.14
C ARG A 93 3.32 20.47 -32.45
N ALA A 94 2.76 19.34 -32.89
CA ALA A 94 1.56 18.78 -32.29
C ALA A 94 1.82 18.28 -30.86
N ALA A 95 0.81 18.42 -30.00
CA ALA A 95 0.79 17.89 -28.64
C ALA A 95 -0.53 17.11 -28.45
N PRO A 96 -0.64 15.88 -28.98
CA PRO A 96 -1.91 15.15 -28.97
C PRO A 96 -2.36 14.81 -27.54
N ALA A 97 -3.67 14.86 -27.29
CA ALA A 97 -4.26 14.61 -25.96
C ALA A 97 -3.80 13.28 -25.34
N ALA A 98 -3.63 12.21 -26.14
CA ALA A 98 -3.13 10.93 -25.65
C ALA A 98 -1.70 10.99 -25.09
N GLU A 99 -0.82 11.78 -25.70
CA GLU A 99 0.54 12.00 -25.21
C GLU A 99 0.53 12.83 -23.93
N LEU A 100 -0.27 13.90 -23.89
CA LEU A 100 -0.43 14.75 -22.71
C LEU A 100 -0.98 13.96 -21.51
N ARG A 101 -1.98 13.08 -21.71
CA ARG A 101 -2.48 12.15 -20.67
C ARG A 101 -1.38 11.26 -20.11
N ARG A 102 -0.51 10.74 -20.97
CA ARG A 102 0.61 9.90 -20.54
C ARG A 102 1.65 10.72 -19.77
N ILE A 103 1.94 11.94 -20.21
CA ILE A 103 2.86 12.85 -19.51
C ILE A 103 2.30 13.22 -18.14
N ALA A 104 1.02 13.60 -18.03
CA ALA A 104 0.37 13.93 -16.77
C ALA A 104 0.40 12.74 -15.78
N ARG A 105 0.09 11.53 -16.26
CA ARG A 105 0.22 10.31 -15.45
C ARG A 105 1.64 10.09 -14.96
N ASP A 106 2.63 10.14 -15.85
CA ASP A 106 4.02 9.90 -15.47
C ASP A 106 4.59 10.98 -14.54
N LEU A 107 4.18 12.25 -14.70
CA LEU A 107 4.48 13.32 -13.74
C LEU A 107 3.85 13.05 -12.37
N SER A 108 2.62 12.54 -12.33
CA SER A 108 1.95 12.12 -11.09
C SER A 108 2.72 10.98 -10.40
N ARG A 109 3.22 10.01 -11.18
CA ARG A 109 4.04 8.88 -10.68
C ARG A 109 5.31 9.33 -9.95
N VAL A 110 5.92 10.41 -10.42
CA VAL A 110 7.11 11.02 -9.80
C VAL A 110 6.77 12.17 -8.84
N ARG A 111 5.51 12.27 -8.40
CA ARG A 111 5.00 13.27 -7.46
C ARG A 111 5.12 14.73 -7.90
N ARG A 112 5.24 15.00 -9.21
CA ARG A 112 5.26 16.36 -9.79
C ARG A 112 3.85 16.86 -10.08
N TYR A 113 2.96 16.81 -9.09
CA TYR A 113 1.52 17.08 -9.23
C TYR A 113 1.20 18.46 -9.81
N LYS A 114 1.98 19.49 -9.46
CA LYS A 114 1.81 20.84 -10.04
C LYS A 114 1.99 20.86 -11.56
N HIS A 115 3.06 20.23 -12.06
CA HIS A 115 3.28 20.16 -13.51
C HIS A 115 2.24 19.27 -14.19
N ALA A 116 1.83 18.17 -13.54
CA ALA A 116 0.76 17.31 -14.06
C ALA A 116 -0.57 18.08 -14.17
N LEU A 117 -0.89 18.91 -13.17
CA LEU A 117 -2.08 19.76 -13.18
C LEU A 117 -1.99 20.83 -14.28
N GLU A 118 -0.84 21.47 -14.45
CA GLU A 118 -0.62 22.42 -15.54
C GLU A 118 -0.79 21.78 -16.94
N VAL A 119 -0.35 20.53 -17.11
CA VAL A 119 -0.57 19.75 -18.34
C VAL A 119 -2.06 19.44 -18.53
N ALA A 120 -2.75 19.01 -17.47
CA ALA A 120 -4.19 18.70 -17.52
C ALA A 120 -5.05 19.96 -17.77
N ASP A 121 -4.67 21.11 -17.20
CA ASP A 121 -5.30 22.40 -17.44
C ASP A 121 -5.13 22.83 -18.89
N TRP A 122 -3.91 22.69 -19.44
CA TRP A 122 -3.63 22.98 -20.84
C TRP A 122 -4.40 22.06 -21.80
N MET A 123 -4.54 20.78 -21.46
CA MET A 123 -5.41 19.86 -22.20
C MET A 123 -6.86 20.33 -22.22
N LYS A 124 -7.41 20.83 -21.09
CA LYS A 124 -8.78 21.37 -21.11
C LYS A 124 -8.91 22.57 -22.03
N THR A 125 -7.94 23.48 -22.04
CA THR A 125 -8.06 24.70 -22.86
C THR A 125 -7.91 24.44 -24.36
N HIS A 126 -7.15 23.41 -24.76
CA HIS A 126 -6.81 23.15 -26.17
C HIS A 126 -7.46 21.89 -26.76
N HIS A 127 -7.91 20.96 -25.91
CA HIS A 127 -8.46 19.65 -26.29
C HIS A 127 -9.75 19.33 -25.51
N ASP A 128 -10.60 20.33 -25.25
CA ASP A 128 -11.83 20.18 -24.45
C ASP A 128 -12.76 19.08 -25.01
N SER A 129 -12.88 19.00 -26.34
CA SER A 129 -13.69 18.00 -27.03
C SER A 129 -13.15 16.57 -26.91
N ASP A 130 -11.86 16.42 -26.61
CA ASP A 130 -11.21 15.11 -26.52
C ASP A 130 -11.23 14.56 -25.09
N LEU A 131 -11.69 15.33 -24.09
CA LEU A 131 -11.66 14.94 -22.68
C LEU A 131 -12.63 13.79 -22.38
N SER A 132 -12.14 12.79 -21.66
CA SER A 132 -12.94 11.68 -21.15
C SER A 132 -13.33 11.88 -19.69
N GLU A 133 -14.29 11.10 -19.21
CA GLU A 133 -14.67 11.00 -17.79
C GLU A 133 -13.46 10.77 -16.87
N SER A 134 -12.52 9.93 -17.30
CA SER A 134 -11.27 9.67 -16.57
C SER A 134 -10.36 10.92 -16.46
N ASP A 135 -10.40 11.84 -17.41
CA ASP A 135 -9.59 13.06 -17.37
C ASP A 135 -10.10 14.02 -16.28
N TYR A 136 -11.42 14.09 -16.08
CA TYR A 136 -12.02 14.84 -14.96
C TYR A 136 -11.63 14.24 -13.61
N GLY A 137 -11.70 12.91 -13.47
CA GLY A 137 -11.24 12.21 -12.27
C GLY A 137 -9.76 12.46 -11.97
N MET A 138 -8.88 12.35 -12.98
CA MET A 138 -7.45 12.66 -12.84
C MET A 138 -7.24 14.11 -12.37
N ARG A 139 -7.97 15.05 -12.95
CA ARG A 139 -7.84 16.46 -12.58
C ARG A 139 -8.30 16.74 -11.15
N ILE A 140 -9.38 16.10 -10.69
CA ILE A 140 -9.84 16.21 -9.30
C ILE A 140 -8.77 15.69 -8.33
N ASP A 141 -8.11 14.56 -8.60
CA ASP A 141 -6.99 14.08 -7.77
C ASP A 141 -5.81 15.07 -7.81
N LEU A 142 -5.45 15.60 -8.97
CA LEU A 142 -4.38 16.59 -9.12
C LEU A 142 -4.66 17.89 -8.36
N ILE A 143 -5.88 18.43 -8.47
CA ILE A 143 -6.31 19.61 -7.70
C ILE A 143 -6.24 19.31 -6.21
N THR A 144 -6.67 18.13 -5.78
CA THR A 144 -6.57 17.70 -4.38
C THR A 144 -5.12 17.70 -3.90
N ARG A 145 -4.19 17.17 -4.70
CA ARG A 145 -2.76 17.08 -4.37
C ARG A 145 -2.07 18.45 -4.30
N VAL A 146 -2.54 19.43 -5.06
CA VAL A 146 -1.90 20.75 -5.18
C VAL A 146 -2.56 21.80 -4.27
N PHE A 147 -3.90 21.80 -4.19
CA PHE A 147 -4.70 22.83 -3.54
C PHE A 147 -5.62 22.31 -2.42
N GLY A 148 -5.72 20.99 -2.24
CA GLY A 148 -6.53 20.35 -1.19
C GLY A 148 -7.96 20.04 -1.63
N ALA A 149 -8.69 19.30 -0.78
CA ALA A 149 -10.00 18.75 -1.10
C ALA A 149 -11.09 19.80 -1.32
N ASN A 150 -11.04 20.94 -0.62
CA ASN A 150 -12.03 22.01 -0.80
C ASN A 150 -11.96 22.62 -2.22
N ALA A 151 -10.74 22.81 -2.75
CA ALA A 151 -10.58 23.30 -4.12
C ALA A 151 -11.05 22.27 -5.16
N ALA A 152 -10.87 20.98 -4.86
CA ALA A 152 -11.36 19.90 -5.71
C ALA A 152 -12.90 19.83 -5.72
N GLU A 153 -13.54 20.06 -4.58
CA GLU A 153 -14.99 20.21 -4.45
C GLU A 153 -15.51 21.41 -5.26
N ASP A 154 -14.89 22.58 -5.12
CA ASP A 154 -15.27 23.78 -5.88
C ASP A 154 -15.18 23.55 -7.39
N PHE A 155 -14.17 22.79 -7.84
CA PHE A 155 -14.03 22.39 -9.23
C PHE A 155 -15.14 21.42 -9.64
N PHE A 156 -15.36 20.38 -8.83
CA PHE A 156 -16.40 19.37 -9.09
C PHE A 156 -17.79 20.00 -9.18
N GLU A 157 -18.14 20.92 -8.29
CA GLU A 157 -19.47 21.53 -8.32
C GLU A 157 -19.73 22.38 -9.57
N LYS A 158 -18.68 22.96 -10.14
CA LYS A 158 -18.72 23.73 -11.40
C LYS A 158 -18.75 22.84 -12.64
N LEU A 159 -18.57 21.51 -12.52
CA LEU A 159 -18.69 20.62 -13.66
C LEU A 159 -20.13 20.59 -14.16
N PRO A 160 -20.34 20.55 -15.50
CA PRO A 160 -21.66 20.32 -16.04
C PRO A 160 -22.19 18.95 -15.60
N PRO A 161 -23.52 18.75 -15.46
CA PRO A 161 -24.10 17.50 -15.01
C PRO A 161 -23.61 16.27 -15.79
N GLU A 162 -23.37 16.42 -17.09
CA GLU A 162 -22.91 15.38 -18.01
C GLU A 162 -21.45 14.97 -17.74
N ALA A 163 -20.65 15.82 -17.10
CA ALA A 163 -19.26 15.53 -16.72
C ALA A 163 -19.12 15.02 -15.28
N LYS A 164 -20.20 15.00 -14.49
CA LYS A 164 -20.22 14.42 -13.13
C LYS A 164 -20.43 12.91 -13.20
N SER A 165 -19.51 12.21 -13.87
CA SER A 165 -19.51 10.76 -14.01
C SER A 165 -19.19 10.04 -12.68
N LEU A 166 -19.35 8.72 -12.66
CA LEU A 166 -18.96 7.89 -11.52
C LEU A 166 -17.48 8.10 -11.16
N GLU A 167 -16.59 8.22 -12.14
CA GLU A 167 -15.16 8.48 -11.95
C GLU A 167 -14.91 9.83 -11.26
N ALA A 168 -15.64 10.87 -11.65
CA ALA A 168 -15.53 12.20 -11.03
C ALA A 168 -16.01 12.16 -9.56
N TYR A 169 -17.14 11.50 -9.29
CA TYR A 169 -17.64 11.29 -7.93
C TYR A 169 -16.65 10.48 -7.08
N THR A 170 -16.15 9.36 -7.61
CA THR A 170 -15.19 8.49 -6.92
C THR A 170 -13.87 9.23 -6.66
N ALA A 171 -13.39 10.06 -7.59
CA ALA A 171 -12.20 10.89 -7.38
C ALA A 171 -12.39 11.92 -6.26
N LEU A 172 -13.57 12.56 -6.19
CA LEU A 172 -13.87 13.49 -5.10
C LEU A 172 -14.06 12.74 -3.77
N LEU A 173 -14.66 11.55 -3.78
CA LEU A 173 -14.78 10.71 -2.59
C LEU A 173 -13.40 10.34 -2.05
N HIS A 174 -12.49 9.91 -2.92
CA HIS A 174 -11.11 9.63 -2.58
C HIS A 174 -10.37 10.86 -2.04
N SER A 175 -10.69 12.05 -2.57
CA SER A 175 -10.17 13.33 -2.07
C SER A 175 -10.57 13.61 -0.62
N TYR A 176 -11.85 13.41 -0.30
CA TYR A 176 -12.36 13.55 1.06
C TYR A 176 -11.80 12.49 2.00
N ALA A 177 -11.76 11.23 1.55
CA ALA A 177 -11.23 10.13 2.35
C ALA A 177 -9.76 10.36 2.72
N ARG A 178 -8.92 10.73 1.75
CA ARG A 178 -7.51 11.08 1.97
C ARG A 178 -7.34 12.27 2.93
N SER A 179 -8.27 13.22 2.87
CA SER A 179 -8.27 14.42 3.72
C SER A 179 -9.01 14.21 5.05
N LYS A 180 -9.44 12.98 5.35
CA LYS A 180 -10.24 12.58 6.53
C LYS A 180 -11.48 13.47 6.76
N MET A 181 -12.12 13.95 5.67
CA MET A 181 -13.31 14.79 5.72
C MET A 181 -14.59 13.93 5.74
N THR A 182 -14.82 13.20 6.83
CA THR A 182 -15.89 12.18 6.95
C THR A 182 -17.27 12.70 6.57
N ASP A 183 -17.71 13.83 7.15
CA ASP A 183 -19.05 14.36 6.88
C ASP A 183 -19.28 14.71 5.40
N LYS A 184 -18.23 15.16 4.70
CA LYS A 184 -18.32 15.48 3.26
C LYS A 184 -18.39 14.21 2.42
N ALA A 185 -17.58 13.20 2.77
CA ALA A 185 -17.62 11.90 2.11
C ALA A 185 -18.99 11.22 2.26
N GLU A 186 -19.58 11.25 3.46
CA GLU A 186 -20.91 10.68 3.72
C GLU A 186 -22.01 11.37 2.90
N ARG A 187 -21.99 12.72 2.84
CA ARG A 187 -22.93 13.48 2.00
C ARG A 187 -22.76 13.18 0.51
N LEU A 188 -21.52 13.07 0.04
CA LEU A 188 -21.24 12.74 -1.35
C LEU A 188 -21.71 11.32 -1.69
N PHE A 189 -21.44 10.35 -0.81
CA PHE A 189 -21.93 8.98 -0.96
C PHE A 189 -23.47 8.91 -0.98
N GLY A 190 -24.14 9.74 -0.18
CA GLY A 190 -25.58 9.98 -0.27
C GLY A 190 -26.02 10.43 -1.67
N ARG A 191 -25.40 11.49 -2.20
CA ARG A 191 -25.68 12.00 -3.55
C ARG A 191 -25.43 10.99 -4.66
N MET A 192 -24.39 10.15 -4.53
CA MET A 192 -24.10 9.09 -5.51
C MET A 192 -25.23 8.06 -5.58
N LYS A 193 -25.84 7.73 -4.43
CA LYS A 193 -27.02 6.86 -4.36
C LYS A 193 -28.25 7.52 -4.97
N ASP A 194 -28.51 8.77 -4.63
CA ASP A 194 -29.68 9.52 -5.12
C ASP A 194 -29.60 9.80 -6.64
N ALA A 195 -28.40 9.86 -7.19
CA ALA A 195 -28.14 9.97 -8.63
C ALA A 195 -28.27 8.64 -9.38
N ASN A 196 -28.64 7.55 -8.72
CA ASN A 196 -28.77 6.20 -9.29
C ASN A 196 -27.51 5.73 -10.05
N LEU A 197 -26.33 6.16 -9.60
CA LEU A 197 -25.07 5.70 -10.20
C LEU A 197 -24.87 4.23 -9.87
N SER A 198 -24.46 3.44 -10.88
CA SER A 198 -24.06 2.05 -10.68
C SER A 198 -22.70 1.98 -10.01
N MET A 199 -22.67 2.24 -8.70
CA MET A 199 -21.45 2.20 -7.89
C MET A 199 -20.83 0.81 -7.91
N ASP A 200 -19.53 0.76 -8.17
CA ASP A 200 -18.74 -0.47 -8.08
C ASP A 200 -18.22 -0.70 -6.66
N VAL A 201 -17.55 -1.84 -6.46
CA VAL A 201 -16.94 -2.22 -5.17
C VAL A 201 -15.94 -1.17 -4.65
N LEU A 202 -15.32 -0.40 -5.54
CA LEU A 202 -14.31 0.59 -5.20
C LEU A 202 -14.89 1.72 -4.33
N VAL A 203 -16.11 2.19 -4.64
CA VAL A 203 -16.77 3.26 -3.87
C VAL A 203 -16.99 2.83 -2.41
N TYR A 204 -17.46 1.60 -2.20
CA TYR A 204 -17.69 1.05 -0.86
C TYR A 204 -16.38 0.83 -0.10
N ASN A 205 -15.37 0.29 -0.79
CA ASN A 205 -14.04 0.09 -0.24
C ASN A 205 -13.41 1.43 0.21
N GLU A 206 -13.64 2.51 -0.53
CA GLU A 206 -13.17 3.85 -0.16
C GLU A 206 -13.84 4.34 1.13
N MET A 207 -15.16 4.18 1.28
CA MET A 207 -15.88 4.50 2.51
C MET A 207 -15.41 3.67 3.71
N MET A 208 -15.23 2.36 3.54
CA MET A 208 -14.69 1.49 4.59
C MET A 208 -13.27 1.91 5.00
N THR A 209 -12.42 2.23 4.02
CA THR A 209 -11.04 2.70 4.26
C THR A 209 -11.04 4.01 5.05
N LEU A 210 -11.90 4.96 4.68
CA LEU A 210 -12.09 6.20 5.41
C LEU A 210 -12.47 5.91 6.87
N TYR A 211 -13.51 5.12 7.12
CA TYR A 211 -13.95 4.82 8.48
C TYR A 211 -12.88 4.13 9.32
N ILE A 212 -12.12 3.20 8.74
CA ILE A 212 -10.96 2.60 9.42
C ILE A 212 -9.93 3.67 9.78
N SER A 213 -9.61 4.58 8.86
CA SER A 213 -8.60 5.64 9.06
C SER A 213 -8.97 6.70 10.10
N VAL A 214 -10.27 6.87 10.38
CA VAL A 214 -10.78 7.76 11.43
C VAL A 214 -11.22 7.00 12.69
N GLY A 215 -11.14 5.66 12.67
CA GLY A 215 -11.42 4.80 13.81
C GLY A 215 -12.91 4.52 14.08
N GLU A 216 -13.79 4.77 13.11
CA GLU A 216 -15.23 4.51 13.18
C GLU A 216 -15.55 3.10 12.66
N LEU A 217 -14.98 2.08 13.30
CA LEU A 217 -14.98 0.69 12.82
C LEU A 217 -16.39 0.10 12.67
N ASP A 218 -17.35 0.50 13.50
CA ASP A 218 -18.75 0.03 13.42
C ASP A 218 -19.39 0.37 12.07
N LYS A 219 -19.03 1.51 11.47
CA LYS A 219 -19.57 1.93 10.17
C LYS A 219 -19.04 1.09 9.02
N VAL A 220 -17.92 0.37 9.18
CA VAL A 220 -17.41 -0.57 8.17
C VAL A 220 -18.44 -1.68 7.92
N HIS A 221 -19.08 -2.19 8.98
CA HIS A 221 -20.13 -3.20 8.85
C HIS A 221 -21.38 -2.65 8.14
N VAL A 222 -21.75 -1.40 8.42
CA VAL A 222 -22.88 -0.72 7.75
C VAL A 222 -22.65 -0.62 6.24
N ILE A 223 -21.44 -0.24 5.82
CA ILE A 223 -21.09 -0.18 4.39
C ILE A 223 -21.06 -1.58 3.76
N ALA A 224 -20.63 -2.60 4.50
CA ALA A 224 -20.61 -3.97 3.98
C ALA A 224 -22.02 -4.53 3.73
N GLU A 225 -22.97 -4.24 4.63
CA GLU A 225 -24.38 -4.59 4.43
C GLU A 225 -25.00 -3.81 3.27
N GLU A 226 -24.64 -2.53 3.10
CA GLU A 226 -25.09 -1.76 1.94
C GLU A 226 -24.59 -2.37 0.62
N LEU A 227 -23.29 -2.68 0.54
CA LEU A 227 -22.68 -3.33 -0.63
C LEU A 227 -23.42 -4.63 -0.99
N ARG A 228 -23.78 -5.44 0.01
CA ARG A 228 -24.57 -6.66 -0.19
C ARG A 228 -25.99 -6.34 -0.66
N ARG A 229 -26.67 -5.37 -0.06
CA ARG A 229 -28.02 -4.94 -0.44
C ARG A 229 -28.10 -4.46 -1.89
N GLN A 230 -27.03 -3.84 -2.37
CA GLN A 230 -26.91 -3.40 -3.76
C GLN A 230 -26.43 -4.51 -4.72
N ASN A 231 -26.33 -5.76 -4.25
CA ASN A 231 -25.86 -6.91 -5.02
C ASN A 231 -24.47 -6.71 -5.66
N VAL A 232 -23.62 -5.89 -5.04
CA VAL A 232 -22.22 -5.72 -5.46
C VAL A 232 -21.40 -6.79 -4.77
N SER A 233 -20.65 -7.59 -5.53
CA SER A 233 -19.83 -8.66 -4.95
C SER A 233 -18.63 -8.07 -4.20
N PRO A 234 -18.39 -8.47 -2.93
CA PRO A 234 -17.16 -8.12 -2.22
C PRO A 234 -15.93 -8.63 -2.98
N ASP A 235 -14.84 -7.86 -2.95
CA ASP A 235 -13.55 -8.33 -3.42
C ASP A 235 -12.63 -8.70 -2.24
N LEU A 236 -11.42 -9.14 -2.55
CA LEU A 236 -10.44 -9.48 -1.52
C LEU A 236 -10.09 -8.28 -0.62
N PHE A 237 -10.18 -7.03 -1.10
CA PHE A 237 -10.07 -5.91 -0.16
C PHE A 237 -11.21 -5.89 0.78
N THR A 238 -12.42 -6.03 0.27
CA THR A 238 -13.62 -5.74 1.03
C THR A 238 -13.58 -6.64 2.25
N TYR A 239 -13.20 -7.90 2.04
CA TYR A 239 -12.90 -8.82 3.13
C TYR A 239 -11.73 -8.39 4.00
N ASN A 240 -10.58 -7.98 3.43
CA ASN A 240 -9.46 -7.49 4.23
C ASN A 240 -9.80 -6.28 5.12
N LEU A 241 -10.55 -5.30 4.62
CA LEU A 241 -11.00 -4.13 5.38
C LEU A 241 -11.95 -4.56 6.51
N ARG A 242 -12.91 -5.43 6.22
CA ARG A 242 -13.84 -5.98 7.21
C ARG A 242 -13.10 -6.78 8.28
N VAL A 243 -12.20 -7.68 7.89
CA VAL A 243 -11.35 -8.46 8.79
C VAL A 243 -10.50 -7.55 9.66
N SER A 244 -9.84 -6.55 9.07
CA SER A 244 -9.01 -5.57 9.79
C SER A 244 -9.82 -4.80 10.82
N ALA A 245 -11.00 -4.29 10.44
CA ALA A 245 -11.88 -3.54 11.33
C ALA A 245 -12.40 -4.39 12.48
N THR A 246 -12.76 -5.64 12.20
CA THR A 246 -13.33 -6.55 13.20
C THR A 246 -12.26 -7.03 14.19
N ALA A 247 -11.06 -7.36 13.70
CA ALA A 247 -9.91 -7.66 14.54
C ALA A 247 -9.46 -6.45 15.37
N ALA A 248 -9.55 -5.24 14.82
CA ALA A 248 -9.25 -4.00 15.55
C ALA A 248 -10.29 -3.67 16.63
N SER A 249 -11.52 -4.16 16.47
CA SER A 249 -12.60 -4.04 17.45
C SER A 249 -12.66 -5.23 18.43
N MET A 250 -11.74 -6.21 18.29
CA MET A 250 -11.69 -7.45 19.08
C MET A 250 -12.98 -8.31 18.99
N ASP A 251 -13.71 -8.23 17.88
CA ASP A 251 -14.90 -9.04 17.64
C ASP A 251 -14.54 -10.39 16.98
N LEU A 252 -14.37 -11.44 17.79
CA LEU A 252 -13.97 -12.76 17.27
C LEU A 252 -15.05 -13.41 16.41
N GLU A 253 -16.31 -13.24 16.79
CA GLU A 253 -17.43 -13.88 16.09
C GLU A 253 -17.64 -13.24 14.73
N GLY A 254 -17.57 -11.91 14.65
CA GLY A 254 -17.56 -11.21 13.37
C GLY A 254 -16.37 -11.63 12.50
N PHE A 255 -15.17 -11.75 13.09
CA PHE A 255 -13.97 -12.13 12.35
C PHE A 255 -14.12 -13.53 11.73
N LYS A 256 -14.53 -14.52 12.53
CA LYS A 256 -14.76 -15.89 12.06
C LYS A 256 -15.88 -15.94 11.03
N GLY A 257 -16.97 -15.21 11.27
CA GLY A 257 -18.09 -15.09 10.34
C GLY A 257 -17.64 -14.56 8.96
N ILE A 258 -16.76 -13.57 8.94
CA ILE A 258 -16.18 -13.04 7.68
C ILE A 258 -15.31 -14.11 7.00
N LEU A 259 -14.41 -14.80 7.72
CA LEU A 259 -13.59 -15.86 7.13
C LEU A 259 -14.43 -17.02 6.58
N ASP A 260 -15.56 -17.32 7.20
CA ASP A 260 -16.51 -18.33 6.72
C ASP A 260 -17.32 -17.85 5.52
N GLU A 261 -17.74 -16.58 5.49
CA GLU A 261 -18.34 -15.95 4.31
C GLU A 261 -17.38 -16.02 3.12
N MET A 262 -16.12 -15.65 3.32
CA MET A 262 -15.06 -15.74 2.30
C MET A 262 -14.91 -17.15 1.75
N SER A 263 -15.06 -18.18 2.58
CA SER A 263 -14.92 -19.57 2.17
C SER A 263 -16.03 -20.07 1.25
N LYS A 264 -17.17 -19.39 1.26
CA LYS A 264 -18.36 -19.71 0.46
C LYS A 264 -18.41 -18.88 -0.83
N ASP A 265 -17.52 -17.90 -0.98
CA ASP A 265 -17.48 -17.03 -2.15
C ASP A 265 -17.00 -17.82 -3.39
N PRO A 266 -17.80 -17.90 -4.47
CA PRO A 266 -17.42 -18.57 -5.70
C PRO A 266 -16.16 -18.00 -6.36
N ASN A 267 -15.80 -16.75 -6.04
CA ASN A 267 -14.61 -16.08 -6.56
C ASN A 267 -13.33 -16.37 -5.76
N SER A 268 -13.40 -17.27 -4.76
CA SER A 268 -12.26 -17.63 -3.92
C SER A 268 -11.15 -18.33 -4.71
N LYS A 269 -10.04 -17.62 -4.94
CA LYS A 269 -8.82 -18.12 -5.58
C LYS A 269 -7.84 -18.67 -4.55
N GLU A 270 -6.79 -19.35 -4.99
CA GLU A 270 -5.74 -19.90 -4.10
C GLU A 270 -5.17 -18.86 -3.12
N GLY A 271 -4.95 -17.63 -3.58
CA GLY A 271 -4.46 -16.57 -2.70
C GLY A 271 -5.44 -16.12 -1.62
N TRP A 272 -6.74 -16.31 -1.84
CA TRP A 272 -7.78 -16.04 -0.84
C TRP A 272 -7.77 -17.13 0.24
N THR A 273 -7.60 -18.40 -0.17
CA THR A 273 -7.46 -19.52 0.76
C THR A 273 -6.23 -19.36 1.66
N LEU A 274 -5.10 -18.95 1.07
CA LEU A 274 -3.87 -18.67 1.83
C LEU A 274 -4.06 -17.47 2.77
N TYR A 275 -4.65 -16.37 2.30
CA TYR A 275 -4.96 -15.20 3.15
C TYR A 275 -5.84 -15.56 4.35
N ARG A 276 -6.91 -16.34 4.13
CA ARG A 276 -7.79 -16.81 5.22
C ARG A 276 -7.00 -17.62 6.26
N LYS A 277 -6.15 -18.55 5.81
CA LYS A 277 -5.33 -19.37 6.71
C LYS A 277 -4.34 -18.52 7.51
N LEU A 278 -3.67 -17.60 6.83
CA LEU A 278 -2.77 -16.61 7.42
C LEU A 278 -3.47 -15.77 8.48
N ALA A 279 -4.64 -15.23 8.18
CA ALA A 279 -5.45 -14.42 9.10
C ALA A 279 -5.86 -15.20 10.34
N ALA A 280 -6.37 -16.43 10.18
CA ALA A 280 -6.76 -17.28 11.30
C ALA A 280 -5.57 -17.61 12.22
N VAL A 281 -4.47 -18.13 11.66
CA VAL A 281 -3.25 -18.46 12.42
C VAL A 281 -2.69 -17.24 13.14
N TYR A 282 -2.67 -16.09 12.47
CA TYR A 282 -2.14 -14.85 13.05
C TYR A 282 -2.96 -14.36 14.25
N VAL A 283 -4.29 -14.36 14.14
CA VAL A 283 -5.19 -13.93 15.23
C VAL A 283 -5.05 -14.85 16.44
N ASP A 284 -4.98 -16.16 16.20
CA ASP A 284 -4.80 -17.17 17.25
C ASP A 284 -3.44 -17.02 17.94
N ALA A 285 -2.35 -16.91 17.16
CA ALA A 285 -0.99 -16.76 17.67
C ALA A 285 -0.80 -15.45 18.46
N SER A 286 -1.39 -14.36 17.98
CA SER A 286 -1.28 -13.04 18.60
C SER A 286 -2.22 -12.84 19.79
N GLN A 287 -3.07 -13.83 20.10
CA GLN A 287 -4.08 -13.78 21.17
C GLN A 287 -4.89 -12.48 21.15
N LEU A 288 -5.19 -11.97 19.95
CA LEU A 288 -5.92 -10.71 19.82
C LEU A 288 -7.30 -10.74 20.48
N VAL A 289 -7.77 -11.94 20.83
CA VAL A 289 -9.07 -12.15 21.48
C VAL A 289 -9.04 -13.18 22.63
N GLY A 290 -7.88 -13.41 23.26
CA GLY A 290 -7.70 -14.46 24.28
C GLY A 290 -7.50 -13.97 25.72
N SER A 291 -8.61 -13.84 26.47
CA SER A 291 -8.81 -13.70 27.94
C SER A 291 -7.87 -12.81 28.77
N GLY A 292 -8.43 -11.70 29.26
CA GLY A 292 -7.95 -10.97 30.43
C GLY A 292 -7.53 -9.56 30.08
N ASN A 293 -8.30 -8.59 30.57
CA ASN A 293 -7.91 -7.19 30.64
C ASN A 293 -6.45 -7.05 31.10
N SER A 294 -5.55 -6.82 30.17
CA SER A 294 -4.29 -6.12 30.41
C SER A 294 -4.35 -4.82 29.63
N LEU A 295 -5.32 -4.00 30.04
CA LEU A 295 -5.42 -2.60 29.68
C LEU A 295 -4.37 -1.87 30.51
N VAL A 296 -3.15 -1.80 30.01
CA VAL A 296 -2.22 -0.75 30.42
C VAL A 296 -2.00 0.15 29.22
N GLU A 297 -2.78 1.23 29.29
CA GLU A 297 -2.49 2.58 28.80
C GLU A 297 -2.41 2.75 27.27
N ALA A 298 -3.47 3.25 26.63
CA ALA A 298 -3.83 4.67 26.66
C ALA A 298 -2.75 5.61 26.12
N GLU A 299 -2.15 5.30 24.96
CA GLU A 299 -1.47 6.34 24.16
C GLU A 299 -1.92 6.32 22.70
N ALA A 300 -2.58 7.41 22.31
CA ALA A 300 -3.12 7.77 21.00
C ALA A 300 -4.10 6.75 20.37
N LYS A 301 -5.40 7.09 20.38
CA LYS A 301 -6.52 6.35 19.73
C LYS A 301 -6.40 6.20 18.19
N ILE A 302 -5.25 6.54 17.62
CA ILE A 302 -4.88 6.37 16.22
C ILE A 302 -3.71 5.38 16.07
N SER A 303 -2.88 5.15 17.10
CA SER A 303 -1.70 4.30 17.03
C SER A 303 -2.04 2.81 16.89
N GLN A 304 -2.64 2.15 17.89
CA GLN A 304 -2.83 0.69 17.87
C GLN A 304 -3.65 0.18 16.66
N ARG A 305 -4.70 0.89 16.27
CA ARG A 305 -5.64 0.50 15.19
C ARG A 305 -5.01 0.53 13.80
N GLU A 306 -4.18 1.54 13.53
CA GLU A 306 -3.43 1.64 12.27
C GLU A 306 -2.46 0.46 12.13
N TRP A 307 -1.83 0.01 13.24
CA TRP A 307 -0.94 -1.16 13.24
C TRP A 307 -1.65 -2.48 12.95
N ILE A 308 -2.83 -2.70 13.53
CA ILE A 308 -3.65 -3.90 13.25
C ILE A 308 -3.94 -3.98 11.75
N THR A 309 -4.22 -2.83 11.14
CA THR A 309 -4.52 -2.75 9.71
C THR A 309 -3.31 -3.10 8.84
N TYR A 310 -2.09 -2.68 9.22
CA TYR A 310 -0.86 -3.09 8.52
C TYR A 310 -0.59 -4.58 8.60
N ASP A 311 -0.88 -5.23 9.73
CA ASP A 311 -0.70 -6.67 9.87
C ASP A 311 -1.56 -7.42 8.84
N PHE A 312 -2.85 -7.09 8.73
CA PHE A 312 -3.73 -7.71 7.75
C PHE A 312 -3.36 -7.36 6.30
N LEU A 313 -2.80 -6.18 6.03
CA LEU A 313 -2.21 -5.87 4.72
C LEU A 313 -1.00 -6.75 4.39
N VAL A 314 -0.13 -7.03 5.37
CA VAL A 314 0.99 -7.97 5.19
C VAL A 314 0.45 -9.37 4.86
N LEU A 315 -0.53 -9.85 5.63
CA LEU A 315 -1.17 -11.15 5.39
C LEU A 315 -1.85 -11.19 4.02
N LEU A 316 -2.50 -10.11 3.60
CA LEU A 316 -3.13 -9.98 2.28
C LEU A 316 -2.11 -10.15 1.16
N HIS A 317 -1.00 -9.41 1.22
CA HIS A 317 0.05 -9.50 0.20
C HIS A 317 0.76 -10.85 0.23
N ALA A 318 0.86 -11.50 1.38
CA ALA A 318 1.33 -12.90 1.49
C ALA A 318 0.36 -13.88 0.82
N GLY A 319 -0.94 -13.76 1.07
CA GLY A 319 -1.97 -14.51 0.35
C GLY A 319 -1.88 -14.33 -1.16
N LEU A 320 -1.62 -13.10 -1.62
CA LEU A 320 -1.44 -12.79 -3.04
C LEU A 320 -0.08 -13.20 -3.63
N GLY A 321 0.85 -13.75 -2.84
CA GLY A 321 2.20 -14.12 -3.29
C GLY A 321 3.13 -12.92 -3.59
N ASN A 322 2.74 -11.71 -3.16
CA ASN A 322 3.47 -10.47 -3.42
C ASN A 322 4.57 -10.23 -2.38
N LEU A 323 5.57 -11.11 -2.35
CA LEU A 323 6.62 -11.10 -1.31
C LEU A 323 7.46 -9.81 -1.27
N GLU A 324 7.68 -9.16 -2.42
CA GLU A 324 8.39 -7.87 -2.46
C GLU A 324 7.60 -6.77 -1.74
N ARG A 325 6.27 -6.82 -1.80
CA ARG A 325 5.42 -5.87 -1.06
C ARG A 325 5.47 -6.10 0.44
N ILE A 326 5.58 -7.35 0.90
CA ILE A 326 5.78 -7.65 2.33
C ILE A 326 7.07 -6.99 2.83
N LYS A 327 8.17 -7.10 2.07
CA LYS A 327 9.45 -6.46 2.42
C LYS A 327 9.33 -4.93 2.45
N ASP A 328 8.64 -4.34 1.48
CA ASP A 328 8.42 -2.88 1.44
C ASP A 328 7.60 -2.40 2.62
N ILE A 329 6.50 -3.10 2.96
CA ILE A 329 5.65 -2.79 4.11
C ILE A 329 6.45 -2.93 5.40
N TRP A 330 7.20 -4.01 5.58
CA TRP A 330 8.05 -4.22 6.75
C TRP A 330 9.10 -3.11 6.91
N LYS A 331 9.80 -2.75 5.83
CA LYS A 331 10.75 -1.62 5.84
C LYS A 331 10.03 -0.32 6.20
N SER A 332 8.86 -0.07 5.64
CA SER A 332 8.08 1.13 5.96
C SER A 332 7.69 1.17 7.44
N MET A 333 7.27 0.04 8.02
CA MET A 333 6.97 -0.07 9.45
C MET A 333 8.22 0.23 10.29
N LEU A 334 9.39 -0.31 9.92
CA LEU A 334 10.66 -0.04 10.60
C LEU A 334 11.15 1.41 10.50
N MET A 335 10.83 2.10 9.40
CA MET A 335 11.21 3.51 9.20
C MET A 335 10.33 4.48 9.99
N THR A 336 9.20 4.01 10.53
CA THR A 336 8.45 4.82 11.49
C THR A 336 9.24 4.95 12.78
N SER A 337 9.19 6.10 13.44
CA SER A 337 9.88 6.35 14.72
C SER A 337 9.25 5.61 15.91
N GLN A 338 8.44 4.58 15.65
CA GLN A 338 7.63 3.85 16.62
C GLN A 338 8.27 2.50 16.95
N ARG A 339 8.05 2.01 18.17
CA ARG A 339 8.63 0.74 18.64
C ARG A 339 7.84 -0.45 18.10
N MET A 340 8.52 -1.35 17.41
CA MET A 340 7.94 -2.63 16.96
C MET A 340 7.63 -3.54 18.15
N THR A 341 6.51 -4.25 18.08
CA THR A 341 6.08 -5.21 19.11
C THR A 341 6.21 -6.66 18.62
N SER A 342 6.19 -7.63 19.55
CA SER A 342 6.23 -9.06 19.23
C SER A 342 5.18 -9.46 18.19
N ARG A 343 3.96 -8.92 18.32
CA ARG A 343 2.85 -9.05 17.39
C ARG A 343 3.23 -8.75 15.93
N ASN A 344 3.99 -7.67 15.68
CA ASN A 344 4.35 -7.28 14.32
C ASN A 344 5.37 -8.25 13.71
N TYR A 345 6.34 -8.69 14.51
CA TYR A 345 7.30 -9.73 14.08
C TYR A 345 6.59 -11.04 13.78
N ILE A 346 5.67 -11.48 14.64
CA ILE A 346 4.85 -12.68 14.43
C ILE A 346 4.04 -12.59 13.13
N CYS A 347 3.47 -11.42 12.81
CA CYS A 347 2.75 -11.24 11.55
C CYS A 347 3.63 -11.55 10.32
N VAL A 348 4.83 -10.96 10.27
CA VAL A 348 5.74 -11.14 9.13
C VAL A 348 6.33 -12.55 9.10
N ILE A 349 6.69 -13.11 10.26
CA ILE A 349 7.17 -14.49 10.37
C ILE A 349 6.10 -15.47 9.88
N THR A 350 4.87 -15.35 10.36
CA THR A 350 3.72 -16.18 9.92
C THR A 350 3.54 -16.09 8.41
N SER A 351 3.61 -14.87 7.86
CA SER A 351 3.50 -14.62 6.43
C SER A 351 4.57 -15.35 5.63
N TYR A 352 5.85 -15.26 6.02
CA TYR A 352 6.92 -15.96 5.31
C TYR A 352 6.88 -17.48 5.49
N LEU A 353 6.50 -17.97 6.66
CA LEU A 353 6.40 -19.41 6.92
C LEU A 353 5.35 -20.07 6.03
N LEU A 354 4.14 -19.50 5.94
CA LEU A 354 3.07 -20.05 5.11
C LEU A 354 3.29 -19.83 3.60
N CYS A 355 4.20 -18.92 3.22
CA CYS A 355 4.69 -18.81 1.85
C CYS A 355 5.94 -19.68 1.57
N GLU A 356 6.29 -20.62 2.45
CA GLU A 356 7.46 -21.52 2.35
C GLU A 356 8.82 -20.79 2.26
N ARG A 357 8.89 -19.54 2.74
CA ARG A 357 10.10 -18.70 2.76
C ARG A 357 10.78 -18.73 4.14
N VAL A 358 11.18 -19.93 4.57
CA VAL A 358 11.81 -20.15 5.89
C VAL A 358 13.06 -19.31 6.11
N LYS A 359 13.85 -19.07 5.05
CA LYS A 359 15.04 -18.20 5.11
C LYS A 359 14.67 -16.75 5.48
N ASP A 360 13.71 -16.17 4.78
CA ASP A 360 13.23 -14.81 5.02
C ASP A 360 12.61 -14.70 6.42
N ALA A 361 11.86 -15.72 6.88
CA ALA A 361 11.36 -15.79 8.25
C ALA A 361 12.51 -15.78 9.28
N GLY A 362 13.60 -16.51 9.02
CA GLY A 362 14.80 -16.53 9.85
C GLY A 362 15.51 -15.17 9.96
N GLU A 363 15.51 -14.38 8.88
CA GLU A 363 16.05 -13.02 8.89
C GLU A 363 15.23 -12.09 9.79
N ILE A 364 13.91 -12.26 9.84
CA ILE A 364 13.03 -11.48 10.72
C ILE A 364 13.24 -11.88 12.19
N VAL A 365 13.43 -13.17 12.48
CA VAL A 365 13.81 -13.65 13.83
C VAL A 365 15.14 -13.05 14.27
N ASP A 366 16.16 -13.06 13.41
CA ASP A 366 17.45 -12.43 13.70
C ASP A 366 17.32 -10.93 14.00
N GLN A 367 16.50 -10.22 13.22
CA GLN A 367 16.22 -8.80 13.44
C GLN A 367 15.54 -8.57 14.79
N TRP A 368 14.59 -9.44 15.15
CA TRP A 368 13.89 -9.36 16.44
C TRP A 368 14.83 -9.60 17.63
N GLN A 369 15.67 -10.65 17.57
CA GLN A 369 16.67 -10.96 18.60
C GLN A 369 17.70 -9.84 18.83
N ARG A 370 18.04 -9.09 17.77
CA ARG A 370 18.96 -7.95 17.84
C ARG A 370 18.29 -6.64 18.27
N SER A 371 16.96 -6.59 18.32
CA SER A 371 16.22 -5.38 18.68
C SER A 371 16.31 -5.07 20.19
N LYS A 372 16.34 -3.79 20.56
CA LYS A 372 16.63 -3.33 21.95
C LYS A 372 15.41 -3.20 22.87
N ALA A 373 14.17 -3.38 22.40
CA ALA A 373 12.95 -3.49 23.22
C ALA A 373 11.69 -3.71 22.34
N PRO A 374 10.66 -4.44 22.85
CA PRO A 374 10.71 -5.32 24.02
C PRO A 374 11.58 -6.56 23.72
N GLU A 375 12.09 -7.20 24.76
CA GLU A 375 12.89 -8.43 24.65
C GLU A 375 12.26 -9.45 23.71
N PHE A 376 13.10 -10.22 23.03
CA PHE A 376 12.68 -11.31 22.17
C PHE A 376 11.70 -12.23 22.90
N ASP A 377 10.43 -12.22 22.48
CA ASP A 377 9.34 -12.91 23.18
C ASP A 377 9.23 -14.35 22.67
N ILE A 378 9.95 -15.26 23.33
CA ILE A 378 9.87 -16.70 23.01
C ILE A 378 8.46 -17.27 23.23
N SER A 379 7.65 -16.67 24.12
CA SER A 379 6.28 -17.11 24.36
C SER A 379 5.36 -16.80 23.17
N ALA A 380 5.61 -15.71 22.45
CA ALA A 380 4.92 -15.41 21.19
C ALA A 380 5.28 -16.42 20.09
N CYS A 381 6.54 -16.89 20.03
CA CYS A 381 6.94 -17.97 19.13
C CYS A 381 6.29 -19.31 19.50
N ASN A 382 6.19 -19.64 20.79
CA ASN A 382 5.46 -20.83 21.24
C ASN A 382 3.97 -20.77 20.87
N ARG A 383 3.33 -19.59 21.03
CA ARG A 383 1.93 -19.37 20.60
C ARG A 383 1.76 -19.53 19.10
N LEU A 384 2.69 -19.02 18.29
CA LEU A 384 2.68 -19.23 16.84
C LEU A 384 2.80 -20.72 16.50
N LEU A 385 3.69 -21.44 17.17
CA LEU A 385 3.85 -22.87 16.99
C LEU A 385 2.55 -23.62 17.32
N ASP A 386 1.93 -23.33 18.46
CA ASP A 386 0.66 -23.92 18.87
C ASP A 386 -0.47 -23.60 17.86
N ALA A 387 -0.51 -22.38 17.33
CA ALA A 387 -1.48 -21.96 16.32
C ALA A 387 -1.29 -22.71 14.98
N LEU A 388 -0.04 -22.89 14.53
CA LEU A 388 0.27 -23.67 13.33
C LEU A 388 -0.18 -25.14 13.48
N LEU A 389 0.11 -25.76 14.63
CA LEU A 389 -0.29 -27.12 14.93
C LEU A 389 -1.82 -27.27 14.97
N SER A 390 -2.49 -26.33 15.64
CA SER A 390 -3.96 -26.31 15.75
C SER A 390 -4.65 -26.11 14.39
N ALA A 391 -4.00 -25.39 13.47
CA ALA A 391 -4.46 -25.21 12.10
C ALA A 391 -4.12 -26.39 11.15
N GLY A 392 -3.56 -27.49 11.67
CA GLY A 392 -3.16 -28.67 10.90
C GLY A 392 -1.96 -28.45 9.98
N LEU A 393 -1.13 -27.43 10.25
CA LEU A 393 0.08 -27.09 9.48
C LEU A 393 1.33 -27.75 10.09
N ALA A 394 1.35 -29.08 10.19
CA ALA A 394 2.44 -29.81 10.83
C ALA A 394 3.81 -29.57 10.17
N ASP A 395 3.90 -29.64 8.84
CA ASP A 395 5.18 -29.44 8.11
C ASP A 395 5.75 -28.03 8.31
N THR A 396 4.88 -27.01 8.29
CA THR A 396 5.28 -25.62 8.55
C THR A 396 5.67 -25.42 10.02
N ALA A 397 4.97 -26.06 10.95
CA ALA A 397 5.28 -26.03 12.38
C ALA A 397 6.66 -26.66 12.67
N GLU A 398 6.97 -27.80 12.07
CA GLU A 398 8.28 -28.46 12.20
C GLU A 398 9.39 -27.63 11.54
N SER A 399 9.15 -27.10 10.34
CA SER A 399 10.09 -26.15 9.70
C SER A 399 10.38 -24.94 10.59
N PHE A 400 9.37 -24.42 11.29
CA PHE A 400 9.53 -23.32 12.24
C PHE A 400 10.29 -23.75 13.50
N ARG A 401 10.04 -24.95 14.04
CA ARG A 401 10.80 -25.53 15.17
C ARG A 401 12.28 -25.68 14.83
N GLU A 402 12.59 -26.25 13.68
CA GLU A 402 13.97 -26.41 13.20
C GLU A 402 14.66 -25.05 13.02
N LEU A 403 13.97 -24.09 12.40
CA LEU A 403 14.48 -22.72 12.25
C LEU A 403 14.83 -22.13 13.63
N MET A 404 13.92 -22.22 14.60
CA MET A 404 14.12 -21.67 15.92
C MET A 404 15.25 -22.38 16.69
N LEU A 405 15.39 -23.69 16.53
CA LEU A 405 16.49 -24.46 17.07
C LEU A 405 17.85 -23.98 16.52
N GLN A 406 17.94 -23.71 15.21
CA GLN A 406 19.13 -23.11 14.59
C GLN A 406 19.46 -21.72 15.15
N LYS A 407 18.44 -20.97 15.59
CA LYS A 407 18.58 -19.67 16.27
C LYS A 407 18.79 -19.81 17.78
N SER A 408 19.15 -21.01 18.26
CA SER A 408 19.40 -21.34 19.67
C SER A 408 18.19 -21.08 20.59
N CYS A 409 16.98 -21.21 20.05
CA CYS A 409 15.72 -21.03 20.79
C CYS A 409 14.93 -22.34 20.77
N ILE A 410 14.65 -22.89 21.96
CA ILE A 410 13.86 -24.12 22.09
C ILE A 410 12.39 -23.72 22.25
N LEU A 411 11.57 -24.13 21.29
CA LEU A 411 10.12 -23.96 21.39
C LEU A 411 9.49 -25.12 22.13
N THR A 412 8.53 -24.83 22.99
CA THR A 412 7.72 -25.82 23.70
C THR A 412 6.26 -25.63 23.32
N SER A 413 5.63 -26.69 22.81
CA SER A 413 4.20 -26.67 22.50
C SER A 413 3.39 -27.03 23.74
N ARG A 414 2.24 -26.38 23.94
CA ARG A 414 1.28 -26.79 24.97
C ARG A 414 0.55 -28.09 24.60
N ALA A 415 0.47 -28.43 23.32
CA ALA A 415 -0.22 -29.63 22.83
C ALA A 415 0.52 -30.94 23.15
N THR A 416 1.85 -30.90 23.32
CA THR A 416 2.68 -32.10 23.57
C THR A 416 2.79 -32.50 25.04
N VAL A 417 2.19 -31.72 25.97
CA VAL A 417 2.28 -31.96 27.43
C VAL A 417 1.03 -32.67 27.97
N ALA A 418 0.06 -33.01 27.11
CA ALA A 418 -1.21 -33.62 27.48
C ALA A 418 -1.36 -35.11 27.09
N GLU A 419 -0.28 -35.77 26.67
CA GLU A 419 -0.24 -37.23 26.44
C GLU A 419 0.37 -38.01 27.61
#